data_AF-A0A086QA36-F1
#
_entry.id   AF-A0A086QA36-F1
#
_cell.length_a   1.000
_cell.length_b   1.000
_cell.length_c   1.000
_cell.angle_alpha   90.00
_cell.angle_beta   90.00
_cell.angle_gamma   90.00
#
_symmetry.space_group_name_H-M   'P 1'
#
loop_
_entity.id
_entity.type
_entity.pdbx_description
1 polymer ?
#
loop_
_entity_poly.entity_id
_entity_poly.type
_entity_poly.pdbx_seq_one_letter_code
_entity_poly.pdbx_strand_id
1 'polypeptide(L)'
;MYNLLDRYLPSNVTLTDKDEHDQRLMLRSSWLRLLEDAQTCQDNLIGMQTEYKRELIVNINSFKADVKQFRDDFEKNGPAALGIAPREAVERVRRFKEECEMRTRKQEIYYAGEDLFGFPHQSYPELDQTKKEISHLTLLYDLYVQVIDTMKEWKEIHWTDAPGYMPLLTEKIQFFSTCCKKLPKQLKDSDAYLELKKEIDDFIEILPLLEELSKKSIMPRHWKQVEEITGKSFNVENEMLRLQTLTDAGLLQFKDDIVDICDSADKQLIIEEKLSDIEHAWKQTSFDFGTWKTRDYPCVLQGGRVAEIQEALEESQMSLNTMNAMRHVAPFKERVVNMLTTLSDVSDTIDSWTKVQVLWTSLEPVFTGGDIAKQMPAEAKRFHGIDKDWTTIMSKAAETATVVECCQNELLKQLLPVLHGGLESCQKSLESYLEGKRNKFPRFYFVSNPVLLKILSQGSDADSVQEDFEKLFDAISRVVFDKEDRKKIVKIKTVAGSAEEVVTLSAPLKVEGNIEDWLKGLEVQMQRSIRRDCKYAAHETALVGSQLSLRDFCDRYIAQVALLGLQMVWTTDCHEALEKLSRERDKSIMNATNKKFVAMMTDLVAACLSDLGTQLNRTKYETLVTIHVHQ
;
A
#
# COMPACT_ATOMS: atom_id res chain seq x y z
N MET A 1 -52.21 75.19 56.98
CA MET A 1 -51.04 75.26 57.87
C MET A 1 -50.78 76.70 58.34
N TYR A 2 -50.52 77.67 57.44
CA TYR A 2 -50.34 79.10 57.82
C TYR A 2 -51.53 79.76 58.55
N ASN A 3 -52.78 79.41 58.21
CA ASN A 3 -53.95 79.90 58.96
C ASN A 3 -54.01 79.46 60.43
N LEU A 4 -53.26 78.41 60.81
CA LEU A 4 -53.14 77.94 62.20
C LEU A 4 -52.06 78.74 62.94
N LEU A 5 -50.98 79.10 62.24
CA LEU A 5 -49.92 79.99 62.74
C LEU A 5 -50.44 81.41 62.97
N ASP A 6 -51.21 81.98 62.02
CA ASP A 6 -51.77 83.33 62.11
C ASP A 6 -52.80 83.49 63.26
N ARG A 7 -53.38 82.39 63.76
CA ARG A 7 -54.51 82.41 64.71
C ARG A 7 -54.12 82.16 66.17
N TYR A 8 -52.98 81.54 66.44
CA TYR A 8 -52.55 81.15 67.79
C TYR A 8 -51.22 81.79 68.26
N LEU A 9 -50.55 82.58 67.42
CA LEU A 9 -49.37 83.37 67.80
C LEU A 9 -49.74 84.85 68.06
N PRO A 10 -49.30 85.45 69.19
CA PRO A 10 -49.51 86.88 69.47
C PRO A 10 -48.84 87.79 68.43
N SER A 11 -49.48 88.91 68.09
CA SER A 11 -49.14 89.83 66.98
C SER A 11 -47.75 90.48 67.02
N ASN A 12 -46.96 90.22 68.06
CA ASN A 12 -45.63 90.78 68.30
C ASN A 12 -44.49 89.76 68.13
N VAL A 13 -44.76 88.55 67.63
CA VAL A 13 -43.73 87.57 67.25
C VAL A 13 -43.91 87.20 65.77
N THR A 14 -43.15 87.85 64.88
CA THR A 14 -43.05 87.48 63.46
C THR A 14 -42.02 86.36 63.30
N LEU A 15 -42.48 85.11 63.20
CA LEU A 15 -41.63 83.96 62.87
C LEU A 15 -41.50 83.72 61.35
N THR A 16 -42.26 84.44 60.53
CA THR A 16 -42.22 84.35 59.06
C THR A 16 -41.52 85.57 58.47
N ASP A 17 -40.58 85.31 57.56
CA ASP A 17 -39.81 86.32 56.83
C ASP A 17 -40.74 87.23 56.02
N LYS A 18 -40.39 88.52 55.87
CA LYS A 18 -41.19 89.49 55.12
C LYS A 18 -41.33 89.06 53.65
N ASP A 19 -40.26 88.47 53.11
CA ASP A 19 -40.24 87.88 51.77
C ASP A 19 -41.21 86.68 51.65
N GLU A 20 -41.37 85.87 52.69
CA GLU A 20 -42.29 84.72 52.70
C GLU A 20 -43.77 85.18 52.70
N HIS A 21 -44.07 86.29 53.37
CA HIS A 21 -45.41 86.90 53.36
C HIS A 21 -45.76 87.54 52.02
N ASP A 22 -44.81 88.26 51.41
CA ASP A 22 -45.00 88.86 50.08
C ASP A 22 -45.11 87.77 48.99
N GLN A 23 -44.33 86.69 49.08
CA GLN A 23 -44.48 85.52 48.21
C GLN A 23 -45.87 84.89 48.35
N ARG A 24 -46.40 84.73 49.56
CA ARG A 24 -47.76 84.20 49.79
C ARG A 24 -48.84 85.06 49.11
N LEU A 25 -48.73 86.39 49.20
CA LEU A 25 -49.68 87.31 48.58
C LEU A 25 -49.55 87.29 47.05
N MET A 26 -48.32 87.30 46.53
CA MET A 26 -48.06 87.20 45.08
C MET A 26 -48.53 85.87 44.50
N LEU A 27 -48.31 84.75 45.20
CA LEU A 27 -48.76 83.43 44.75
C LEU A 27 -50.30 83.39 44.64
N ARG A 28 -50.99 84.00 45.61
CA ARG A 28 -52.45 84.08 45.61
C ARG A 28 -52.96 84.97 44.47
N SER A 29 -52.33 86.12 44.23
CA SER A 29 -52.72 86.99 43.10
C SER A 29 -52.41 86.35 41.74
N SER A 30 -51.26 85.68 41.60
CA SER A 30 -50.88 84.99 40.37
C SER A 30 -51.78 83.77 40.10
N TRP A 31 -52.18 83.04 41.14
CA TRP A 31 -53.14 81.95 41.04
C TRP A 31 -54.53 82.45 40.63
N LEU A 32 -55.00 83.56 41.19
CA LEU A 32 -56.27 84.17 40.80
C LEU A 32 -56.24 84.68 39.35
N ARG A 33 -55.14 85.31 38.92
CA ARG A 33 -54.97 85.73 37.52
C ARG A 33 -54.91 84.54 36.57
N LEU A 34 -54.21 83.47 36.95
CA LEU A 34 -54.19 82.23 36.17
C LEU A 34 -55.59 81.61 36.05
N LEU A 35 -56.39 81.64 37.13
CA LEU A 35 -57.78 81.19 37.09
C LEU A 35 -58.62 82.04 36.14
N GLU A 36 -58.46 83.37 36.17
CA GLU A 36 -59.18 84.29 35.28
C GLU A 36 -58.76 84.12 33.80
N ASP A 37 -57.46 83.95 33.54
CA ASP A 37 -56.92 83.66 32.20
C ASP A 37 -57.39 82.29 31.71
N ALA A 38 -57.41 81.27 32.58
CA ALA A 38 -57.93 79.94 32.26
C ALA A 38 -59.43 79.98 31.96
N GLN A 39 -60.20 80.79 32.70
CA GLN A 39 -61.63 80.95 32.50
C GLN A 39 -61.93 81.70 31.20
N THR A 40 -61.16 82.75 30.89
CA THR A 40 -61.24 83.47 29.61
C THR A 40 -60.86 82.57 28.43
N CYS A 41 -59.80 81.77 28.56
CA CYS A 41 -59.45 80.75 27.56
C CYS A 41 -60.56 79.72 27.39
N GLN A 42 -61.16 79.26 28.49
CA GLN A 42 -62.25 78.29 28.46
C GLN A 42 -63.48 78.85 27.73
N ASP A 43 -63.87 80.09 28.01
CA ASP A 43 -65.02 80.75 27.36
C ASP A 43 -64.78 80.94 25.85
N ASN A 44 -63.56 81.36 25.47
CA ASN A 44 -63.16 81.46 24.05
C ASN A 44 -63.17 80.08 23.36
N LEU A 45 -62.63 79.05 24.01
CA LEU A 45 -62.63 77.69 23.48
C LEU A 45 -64.05 77.13 23.31
N ILE A 46 -64.96 77.41 24.26
CA ILE A 46 -66.38 77.02 24.16
C ILE A 46 -67.04 77.69 22.94
N GLY A 47 -66.74 78.97 22.68
CA GLY A 47 -67.22 79.68 21.50
C GLY A 47 -66.73 79.05 20.19
N MET A 48 -65.45 78.70 20.12
CA MET A 48 -64.83 78.11 18.92
C MET A 48 -65.12 76.60 18.75
N GLN A 49 -65.52 75.91 19.81
CA GLN A 49 -65.74 74.46 19.83
C GLN A 49 -66.71 74.00 18.72
N THR A 50 -67.76 74.77 18.47
CA THR A 50 -68.79 74.42 17.48
C THR A 50 -68.26 74.51 16.05
N GLU A 51 -67.40 75.49 15.77
CA GLU A 51 -66.80 75.69 14.45
C GLU A 51 -65.77 74.58 14.15
N TYR A 52 -64.84 74.33 15.08
CA TYR A 52 -63.84 73.27 14.92
C TYR A 52 -64.47 71.88 14.85
N LYS A 53 -65.54 71.62 15.59
CA LYS A 53 -66.29 70.36 15.51
C LYS A 53 -66.92 70.17 14.13
N ARG A 54 -67.46 71.23 13.52
CA ARG A 54 -68.05 71.18 12.17
C ARG A 54 -66.96 70.97 11.12
N GLU A 55 -65.84 71.69 11.24
CA GLU A 55 -64.70 71.59 10.34
C GLU A 55 -64.10 70.17 10.36
N LEU A 56 -63.93 69.58 11.55
CA LEU A 56 -63.45 68.21 11.71
C LEU A 56 -64.35 67.19 10.99
N ILE A 57 -65.67 67.30 11.12
CA ILE A 57 -66.62 66.39 10.44
C ILE A 57 -66.54 66.52 8.91
N VAL A 58 -66.41 67.75 8.39
CA VAL A 58 -66.24 67.98 6.95
C VAL A 58 -64.93 67.36 6.45
N ASN A 59 -63.84 67.56 7.19
CA ASN A 59 -62.53 67.02 6.85
C ASN A 59 -62.48 65.49 6.90
N ILE A 60 -63.13 64.86 7.89
CA ILE A 60 -63.26 63.39 7.98
C ILE A 60 -64.01 62.82 6.78
N ASN A 61 -65.11 63.46 6.35
CA ASN A 61 -65.89 63.00 5.19
C ASN A 61 -65.13 63.20 3.88
N SER A 62 -64.42 64.32 3.73
CA SER A 62 -63.51 64.55 2.59
C SER A 62 -62.40 63.51 2.54
N PHE A 63 -61.81 63.17 3.70
CA PHE A 63 -60.77 62.15 3.80
C PHE A 63 -61.28 60.74 3.45
N LYS A 64 -62.52 60.38 3.83
CA LYS A 64 -63.14 59.12 3.39
C LYS A 64 -63.25 59.04 1.87
N ALA A 65 -63.62 60.14 1.21
CA ALA A 65 -63.68 60.18 -0.26
C ALA A 65 -62.28 60.06 -0.89
N ASP A 66 -61.26 60.73 -0.33
CA ASP A 66 -59.85 60.63 -0.77
C ASP A 66 -59.29 59.21 -0.61
N VAL A 67 -59.58 58.53 0.51
CA VAL A 67 -59.17 57.13 0.75
C VAL A 67 -59.77 56.19 -0.31
N LYS A 68 -61.04 56.39 -0.65
CA LYS A 68 -61.71 55.59 -1.69
C LYS A 68 -61.15 55.84 -3.08
N GLN A 69 -60.91 57.11 -3.41
CA GLN A 69 -60.30 57.48 -4.68
C GLN A 69 -58.86 56.93 -4.79
N PHE A 70 -58.10 56.95 -3.69
CA PHE A 70 -56.78 56.34 -3.62
C PHE A 70 -56.82 54.83 -3.85
N ARG A 71 -57.83 54.13 -3.32
CA ARG A 71 -58.03 52.71 -3.57
C ARG A 71 -58.33 52.42 -5.05
N ASP A 72 -59.23 53.19 -5.64
CA ASP A 72 -59.57 53.05 -7.07
C ASP A 72 -58.36 53.30 -7.98
N ASP A 73 -57.49 54.25 -7.61
CA ASP A 73 -56.24 54.53 -8.33
C ASP A 73 -55.21 53.40 -8.13
N PHE A 74 -55.10 52.85 -6.91
CA PHE A 74 -54.25 51.70 -6.61
C PHE A 74 -54.66 50.45 -7.39
N GLU A 75 -55.96 50.20 -7.57
CA GLU A 75 -56.42 49.03 -8.34
C GLU A 75 -56.21 49.20 -9.86
N LYS A 76 -56.30 50.42 -10.38
CA LYS A 76 -56.14 50.71 -11.82
C LYS A 76 -54.68 50.91 -12.25
N ASN A 77 -53.91 51.64 -11.44
CA ASN A 77 -52.56 52.10 -11.76
C ASN A 77 -51.50 51.51 -10.82
N GLY A 78 -51.89 50.60 -9.94
CA GLY A 78 -50.99 50.01 -8.96
C GLY A 78 -49.96 49.04 -9.54
N PRO A 79 -49.08 48.53 -8.66
CA PRO A 79 -47.96 47.68 -9.05
C PRO A 79 -48.37 46.31 -9.63
N ALA A 80 -49.61 45.88 -9.38
CA ALA A 80 -50.15 44.61 -9.84
C ALA A 80 -50.81 44.69 -11.24
N ALA A 81 -50.73 45.83 -11.94
CA ALA A 81 -51.26 45.94 -13.30
C ALA A 81 -50.44 45.06 -14.28
N LEU A 82 -51.16 44.39 -15.18
CA LEU A 82 -50.61 43.39 -16.10
C LEU A 82 -49.58 43.99 -17.07
N GLY A 83 -48.41 43.38 -17.18
CA GLY A 83 -47.39 43.69 -18.21
C GLY A 83 -46.35 44.74 -17.85
N ILE A 84 -46.13 45.02 -16.56
CA ILE A 84 -45.17 46.03 -16.08
C ILE A 84 -43.79 45.40 -15.85
N ALA A 85 -42.71 46.08 -16.28
CA ALA A 85 -41.35 45.65 -16.00
C ALA A 85 -41.03 45.70 -14.48
N PRO A 86 -40.28 44.74 -13.91
CA PRO A 86 -40.05 44.65 -12.46
C PRO A 86 -39.50 45.93 -11.81
N ARG A 87 -38.57 46.64 -12.47
CA ARG A 87 -38.03 47.92 -11.97
C ARG A 87 -39.06 49.04 -11.96
N GLU A 88 -39.98 49.03 -12.93
CA GLU A 88 -41.07 50.00 -12.99
C GLU A 88 -42.16 49.69 -11.94
N ALA A 89 -42.36 48.40 -11.62
CA ALA A 89 -43.23 47.98 -10.52
C ALA A 89 -42.69 48.41 -9.15
N VAL A 90 -41.38 48.33 -8.91
CA VAL A 90 -40.73 48.84 -7.67
C VAL A 90 -40.99 50.34 -7.50
N GLU A 91 -40.83 51.13 -8.56
CA GLU A 91 -41.06 52.58 -8.50
C GLU A 91 -42.54 52.92 -8.26
N ARG A 92 -43.45 52.15 -8.85
CA ARG A 92 -44.89 52.25 -8.55
C ARG A 92 -45.19 51.88 -7.09
N VAL A 93 -44.60 50.81 -6.54
CA VAL A 93 -44.74 50.46 -5.11
C VAL A 93 -44.25 51.61 -4.24
N ARG A 94 -43.08 52.20 -4.56
CA ARG A 94 -42.50 53.32 -3.79
C ARG A 94 -43.44 54.53 -3.76
N ARG A 95 -43.97 54.93 -4.93
CA ARG A 95 -44.92 56.03 -5.06
C ARG A 95 -46.18 55.79 -4.23
N PHE A 96 -46.84 54.63 -4.39
CA PHE A 96 -48.06 54.31 -3.65
C PHE A 96 -47.80 54.16 -2.14
N LYS A 97 -46.61 53.73 -1.73
CA LYS A 97 -46.20 53.69 -0.32
C LYS A 97 -46.11 55.08 0.29
N GLU A 98 -45.44 56.03 -0.38
CA GLU A 98 -45.35 57.43 0.07
C GLU A 98 -46.75 58.07 0.16
N GLU A 99 -47.60 57.84 -0.86
CA GLU A 99 -48.97 58.33 -0.89
C GLU A 99 -49.85 57.70 0.21
N CYS A 100 -49.62 56.43 0.59
CA CYS A 100 -50.30 55.74 1.68
C CYS A 100 -49.83 56.23 3.06
N GLU A 101 -48.52 56.48 3.24
CA GLU A 101 -47.96 57.03 4.47
C GLU A 101 -48.50 58.44 4.75
N MET A 102 -48.59 59.29 3.72
CA MET A 102 -49.20 60.62 3.82
C MET A 102 -50.65 60.56 4.32
N ARG A 103 -51.43 59.59 3.83
CA ARG A 103 -52.83 59.39 4.26
C ARG A 103 -52.93 58.76 5.65
N THR A 104 -52.00 57.87 6.02
CA THR A 104 -51.90 57.33 7.38
C THR A 104 -51.62 58.44 8.39
N ARG A 105 -50.71 59.39 8.09
CA ARG A 105 -50.47 60.56 8.95
C ARG A 105 -51.72 61.44 9.09
N LYS A 106 -52.49 61.62 8.02
CA LYS A 106 -53.78 62.33 8.08
C LYS A 106 -54.79 61.60 8.97
N GLN A 107 -54.86 60.28 8.89
CA GLN A 107 -55.71 59.45 9.76
C GLN A 107 -55.33 59.66 11.24
N GLU A 108 -54.05 59.64 11.59
CA GLU A 108 -53.57 59.89 12.96
C GLU A 108 -53.97 61.29 13.48
N ILE A 109 -53.86 62.32 12.63
CA ILE A 109 -54.30 63.68 12.96
C ILE A 109 -55.81 63.73 13.21
N TYR A 110 -56.61 63.03 12.40
CA TYR A 110 -58.05 62.99 12.59
C TYR A 110 -58.46 62.17 13.82
N TYR A 111 -57.78 61.07 14.14
CA TYR A 111 -58.00 60.33 15.40
C TYR A 111 -57.70 61.19 16.62
N ALA A 112 -56.61 61.97 16.61
CA ALA A 112 -56.33 62.92 17.68
C ALA A 112 -57.44 63.99 17.81
N GLY A 113 -58.01 64.44 16.69
CA GLY A 113 -59.17 65.33 16.67
C GLY A 113 -60.45 64.67 17.20
N GLU A 114 -60.72 63.42 16.83
CA GLU A 114 -61.87 62.64 17.30
C GLU A 114 -61.78 62.39 18.81
N ASP A 115 -60.60 62.05 19.33
CA ASP A 115 -60.33 61.89 20.76
C ASP A 115 -60.57 63.19 21.54
N LEU A 116 -60.10 64.33 21.00
CA LEU A 116 -60.26 65.66 21.61
C LEU A 116 -61.74 66.04 21.80
N PHE A 117 -62.62 65.62 20.89
CA PHE A 117 -64.06 65.91 20.95
C PHE A 117 -64.91 64.74 21.47
N GLY A 118 -64.30 63.62 21.86
CA GLY A 118 -64.99 62.43 22.36
C GLY A 118 -65.82 61.68 21.32
N PHE A 119 -65.42 61.74 20.04
CA PHE A 119 -66.06 60.98 18.97
C PHE A 119 -65.49 59.55 18.88
N PRO A 120 -66.31 58.56 18.47
CA PRO A 120 -65.79 57.22 18.18
C PRO A 120 -64.95 57.25 16.90
N HIS A 121 -63.79 56.56 16.94
CA HIS A 121 -62.89 56.48 15.79
C HIS A 121 -63.58 55.89 14.56
N GLN A 122 -63.44 56.59 13.44
CA GLN A 122 -63.94 56.10 12.16
C GLN A 122 -63.00 55.02 11.60
N SER A 123 -63.58 53.95 11.06
CA SER A 123 -62.82 52.88 10.38
C SER A 123 -62.58 53.23 8.91
N TYR A 124 -61.39 52.93 8.40
CA TYR A 124 -60.98 53.12 7.01
C TYR A 124 -60.50 51.79 6.38
N PRO A 125 -61.40 50.83 6.11
CA PRO A 125 -61.02 49.48 5.67
C PRO A 125 -60.19 49.46 4.38
N GLU A 126 -60.49 50.36 3.44
CA GLU A 126 -59.80 50.49 2.15
C GLU A 126 -58.34 50.94 2.32
N LEU A 127 -58.06 51.81 3.29
CA LEU A 127 -56.69 52.27 3.60
C LEU A 127 -55.88 51.15 4.26
N ASP A 128 -56.47 50.45 5.23
CA ASP A 128 -55.81 49.33 5.92
C ASP A 128 -55.53 48.15 4.98
N GLN A 129 -56.45 47.87 4.06
CA GLN A 129 -56.25 46.86 3.02
C GLN A 129 -55.09 47.26 2.09
N THR A 130 -55.10 48.50 1.59
CA THR A 130 -54.04 49.00 0.70
C THR A 130 -52.68 49.02 1.38
N LYS A 131 -52.62 49.36 2.67
CA LYS A 131 -51.39 49.30 3.48
C LYS A 131 -50.82 47.89 3.59
N LYS A 132 -51.68 46.88 3.81
CA LYS A 132 -51.26 45.46 3.84
C LYS A 132 -50.77 44.98 2.49
N GLU A 133 -51.49 45.30 1.41
CA GLU A 133 -51.12 44.94 0.04
C GLU A 133 -49.80 45.60 -0.39
N ILE A 134 -49.60 46.89 -0.10
CA ILE A 134 -48.34 47.61 -0.36
C ILE A 134 -47.17 46.98 0.42
N SER A 135 -47.38 46.66 1.71
CA SER A 135 -46.33 46.00 2.51
C SER A 135 -45.91 44.66 1.89
N HIS A 136 -46.86 43.84 1.47
CA HIS A 136 -46.61 42.56 0.81
C HIS A 136 -45.88 42.73 -0.53
N LEU A 137 -46.32 43.68 -1.38
CA LEU A 137 -45.68 43.95 -2.66
C LEU A 137 -44.25 44.50 -2.50
N THR A 138 -44.02 45.35 -1.48
CA THR A 138 -42.68 45.85 -1.15
C THR A 138 -41.72 44.69 -0.84
N LEU A 139 -42.15 43.74 0.01
CA LEU A 139 -41.37 42.55 0.34
C LEU A 139 -41.01 41.69 -0.89
N LEU A 140 -41.94 41.52 -1.85
CA LEU A 140 -41.70 40.75 -3.06
C LEU A 140 -40.72 41.46 -3.99
N TYR A 141 -40.96 42.73 -4.31
CA TYR A 141 -40.14 43.47 -5.27
C TYR A 141 -38.76 43.84 -4.73
N ASP A 142 -38.62 44.09 -3.43
CA ASP A 142 -37.30 44.27 -2.80
C ASP A 142 -36.46 42.99 -2.91
N LEU A 143 -37.05 41.82 -2.67
CA LEU A 143 -36.38 40.53 -2.86
C LEU A 143 -36.06 40.29 -4.35
N TYR A 144 -36.99 40.62 -5.24
CA TYR A 144 -36.81 40.48 -6.69
C TYR A 144 -35.60 41.28 -7.18
N VAL A 145 -35.50 42.56 -6.79
CA VAL A 145 -34.37 43.43 -7.15
C VAL A 145 -33.06 42.89 -6.58
N GLN A 146 -33.05 42.48 -5.30
CA GLN A 146 -31.86 41.89 -4.69
C GLN A 146 -31.37 40.64 -5.43
N VAL A 147 -32.29 39.76 -5.83
CA VAL A 147 -31.95 38.56 -6.61
C VAL A 147 -31.39 38.96 -7.97
N ILE A 148 -32.07 39.81 -8.74
CA ILE A 148 -31.62 40.21 -10.09
C ILE A 148 -30.27 40.93 -10.05
N ASP A 149 -30.06 41.86 -9.12
CA ASP A 149 -28.79 42.59 -9.01
C ASP A 149 -27.67 41.63 -8.57
N THR A 150 -27.94 40.73 -7.63
CA THR A 150 -26.95 39.71 -7.22
C THR A 150 -26.64 38.73 -8.36
N MET A 151 -27.63 38.29 -9.13
CA MET A 151 -27.42 37.44 -10.31
C MET A 151 -26.59 38.16 -11.38
N LYS A 152 -26.79 39.47 -11.54
CA LYS A 152 -25.99 40.29 -12.46
C LYS A 152 -24.54 40.38 -12.01
N GLU A 153 -24.29 40.56 -10.71
CA GLU A 153 -22.94 40.52 -10.14
C GLU A 153 -22.27 39.16 -10.40
N TRP A 154 -23.00 38.06 -10.21
CA TRP A 154 -22.48 36.71 -10.44
C TRP A 154 -22.12 36.44 -11.89
N LYS A 155 -22.91 36.96 -12.83
CA LYS A 155 -22.66 36.86 -14.27
C LYS A 155 -21.36 37.55 -14.70
N GLU A 156 -20.89 38.56 -13.97
CA GLU A 156 -19.64 39.27 -14.25
C GLU A 156 -18.39 38.57 -13.70
N ILE A 157 -18.54 37.52 -12.86
CA ILE A 157 -17.40 36.79 -12.27
C ILE A 157 -16.64 36.05 -13.37
N HIS A 158 -15.31 36.18 -13.37
CA HIS A 158 -14.41 35.41 -14.23
C HIS A 158 -14.40 33.93 -13.84
N TRP A 159 -14.43 33.04 -14.83
CA TRP A 159 -14.50 31.60 -14.61
C TRP A 159 -13.31 31.04 -13.83
N THR A 160 -12.12 31.62 -14.01
CA THR A 160 -10.92 31.30 -13.24
C THR A 160 -11.08 31.50 -11.73
N ASP A 161 -11.84 32.53 -11.33
CA ASP A 161 -12.09 32.85 -9.91
C ASP A 161 -13.36 32.17 -9.38
N ALA A 162 -14.27 31.75 -10.29
CA ALA A 162 -15.56 31.17 -9.96
C ALA A 162 -15.51 30.01 -8.94
N PRO A 163 -14.60 29.01 -9.02
CA PRO A 163 -14.54 27.92 -8.04
C PRO A 163 -14.40 28.41 -6.59
N GLY A 164 -13.67 29.51 -6.34
CA GLY A 164 -13.52 30.09 -5.00
C GLY A 164 -14.79 30.73 -4.46
N TYR A 165 -15.67 31.21 -5.34
CA TYR A 165 -16.94 31.83 -4.98
C TYR A 165 -18.11 30.82 -4.89
N MET A 166 -17.99 29.59 -5.42
CA MET A 166 -19.07 28.60 -5.48
C MET A 166 -19.77 28.33 -4.13
N PRO A 167 -19.05 28.21 -2.98
CA PRO A 167 -19.71 28.03 -1.69
C PRO A 167 -20.57 29.23 -1.29
N LEU A 168 -20.09 30.45 -1.55
CA LEU A 168 -20.79 31.71 -1.24
C LEU A 168 -22.02 31.88 -2.14
N LEU A 169 -21.89 31.55 -3.43
CA LEU A 169 -22.98 31.51 -4.41
C LEU A 169 -24.11 30.59 -3.93
N THR A 170 -23.75 29.38 -3.50
CA THR A 170 -24.69 28.36 -3.01
C THR A 170 -25.40 28.80 -1.74
N GLU A 171 -24.69 29.36 -0.77
CA GLU A 171 -25.29 29.88 0.47
C GLU A 171 -26.29 31.01 0.18
N LYS A 172 -25.90 32.00 -0.64
CA LYS A 172 -26.76 33.13 -1.00
C LYS A 172 -28.01 32.69 -1.76
N ILE A 173 -27.91 31.75 -2.72
CA ILE A 173 -29.10 31.31 -3.47
C ILE A 173 -30.09 30.54 -2.58
N GLN A 174 -29.58 29.73 -1.64
CA GLN A 174 -30.41 29.03 -0.65
C GLN A 174 -31.09 30.01 0.31
N PHE A 175 -30.38 31.08 0.69
CA PHE A 175 -30.97 32.19 1.44
C PHE A 175 -32.13 32.83 0.65
N PHE A 176 -31.93 33.16 -0.63
CA PHE A 176 -33.00 33.71 -1.48
C PHE A 176 -34.18 32.75 -1.64
N SER A 177 -33.96 31.45 -1.82
CA SER A 177 -35.02 30.43 -1.84
C SER A 177 -35.81 30.40 -0.54
N THR A 178 -35.12 30.52 0.60
CA THR A 178 -35.77 30.56 1.92
C THR A 178 -36.61 31.81 2.09
N CYS A 179 -36.11 32.98 1.68
CA CYS A 179 -36.85 34.24 1.68
C CYS A 179 -38.07 34.17 0.76
N CYS A 180 -37.92 33.63 -0.44
CA CYS A 180 -39.00 33.43 -1.41
C CYS A 180 -40.09 32.48 -0.85
N LYS A 181 -39.72 31.41 -0.13
CA LYS A 181 -40.68 30.48 0.51
C LYS A 181 -41.48 31.14 1.64
N LYS A 182 -40.87 32.06 2.39
CA LYS A 182 -41.47 32.82 3.51
C LYS A 182 -42.45 33.91 3.08
N LEU A 183 -42.52 34.24 1.79
CA LEU A 183 -43.46 35.24 1.30
C LEU A 183 -44.94 34.84 1.55
N PRO A 184 -45.84 35.82 1.82
CA PRO A 184 -47.26 35.58 2.06
C PRO A 184 -47.93 34.78 0.92
N LYS A 185 -48.89 33.91 1.27
CA LYS A 185 -49.59 33.05 0.29
C LYS A 185 -50.27 33.85 -0.83
N GLN A 186 -50.78 35.04 -0.52
CA GLN A 186 -51.49 35.90 -1.47
C GLN A 186 -50.61 36.41 -2.63
N LEU A 187 -49.28 36.38 -2.47
CA LEU A 187 -48.33 36.81 -3.51
C LEU A 187 -47.87 35.65 -4.39
N LYS A 188 -48.13 34.39 -4.00
CA LYS A 188 -47.54 33.21 -4.66
C LYS A 188 -48.14 32.92 -6.03
N ASP A 189 -49.32 33.48 -6.30
CA ASP A 189 -50.01 33.36 -7.59
C ASP A 189 -49.66 34.52 -8.54
N SER A 190 -48.82 35.46 -8.12
CA SER A 190 -48.36 36.58 -8.96
C SER A 190 -47.31 36.10 -9.97
N ASP A 191 -47.40 36.57 -11.21
CA ASP A 191 -46.41 36.30 -12.27
C ASP A 191 -44.98 36.65 -11.81
N ALA A 192 -44.80 37.76 -11.10
CA ALA A 192 -43.50 38.18 -10.58
C ALA A 192 -42.93 37.20 -9.52
N TYR A 193 -43.79 36.55 -8.74
CA TYR A 193 -43.35 35.51 -7.80
C TYR A 193 -42.91 34.24 -8.54
N LEU A 194 -43.69 33.82 -9.56
CA LEU A 194 -43.39 32.63 -10.34
C LEU A 194 -42.08 32.80 -11.15
N GLU A 195 -41.87 33.98 -11.73
CA GLU A 195 -40.63 34.33 -12.43
C GLU A 195 -39.42 34.32 -11.47
N LEU A 196 -39.54 35.00 -10.32
CA LEU A 196 -38.49 35.03 -9.31
C LEU A 196 -38.15 33.62 -8.79
N LYS A 197 -39.19 32.83 -8.50
CA LYS A 197 -39.02 31.46 -8.02
C LYS A 197 -38.31 30.61 -9.07
N LYS A 198 -38.71 30.72 -10.34
CA LYS A 198 -38.09 29.99 -11.44
C LYS A 198 -36.61 30.35 -11.58
N GLU A 199 -36.26 31.64 -11.58
CA GLU A 199 -34.86 32.09 -11.64
C GLU A 199 -34.02 31.54 -10.47
N ILE A 200 -34.58 31.53 -9.25
CA ILE A 200 -33.90 30.96 -8.07
C ILE A 200 -33.73 29.44 -8.22
N ASP A 201 -34.79 28.73 -8.61
CA ASP A 201 -34.78 27.26 -8.72
C ASP A 201 -33.83 26.82 -9.86
N ASP A 202 -33.84 27.50 -11.02
CA ASP A 202 -32.93 27.24 -12.15
C ASP A 202 -31.46 27.42 -11.73
N PHE A 203 -31.13 28.49 -10.99
CA PHE A 203 -29.76 28.70 -10.48
C PHE A 203 -29.34 27.68 -9.42
N ILE A 204 -30.26 27.22 -8.56
CA ILE A 204 -29.99 26.15 -7.58
C ILE A 204 -29.61 24.86 -8.29
N GLU A 205 -30.23 24.56 -9.43
CA GLU A 205 -29.92 23.36 -10.20
C GLU A 205 -28.64 23.51 -11.05
N ILE A 206 -28.30 24.71 -11.52
CA ILE A 206 -27.08 24.97 -12.31
C ILE A 206 -25.83 24.97 -11.44
N LEU A 207 -25.88 25.51 -10.22
CA LEU A 207 -24.68 25.70 -9.39
C LEU A 207 -23.89 24.40 -9.14
N PRO A 208 -24.51 23.26 -8.79
CA PRO A 208 -23.80 21.98 -8.67
C PRO A 208 -23.09 21.57 -9.96
N LEU A 209 -23.69 21.82 -11.13
CA LEU A 209 -23.04 21.51 -12.43
C LEU A 209 -21.81 22.39 -12.66
N LEU A 210 -21.88 23.67 -12.28
CA LEU A 210 -20.75 24.57 -12.39
C LEU A 210 -19.63 24.22 -11.39
N GLU A 211 -19.99 23.78 -10.19
CA GLU A 211 -19.03 23.28 -9.20
C GLU A 211 -18.30 22.04 -9.74
N GLU A 212 -19.02 21.07 -10.30
CA GLU A 212 -18.46 19.88 -10.93
C GLU A 212 -17.55 20.24 -12.12
N LEU A 213 -17.97 21.14 -13.00
CA LEU A 213 -17.18 21.62 -14.14
C LEU A 213 -15.95 22.45 -13.73
N SER A 214 -15.90 22.94 -12.49
CA SER A 214 -14.78 23.70 -11.95
C SER A 214 -13.66 22.83 -11.35
N LYS A 215 -13.89 21.51 -11.23
CA LYS A 215 -12.90 20.56 -10.70
C LYS A 215 -11.64 20.50 -11.57
N LYS A 216 -10.50 20.25 -10.94
CA LYS A 216 -9.20 20.08 -11.61
C LYS A 216 -9.14 18.87 -12.55
N SER A 217 -10.05 17.91 -12.38
CA SER A 217 -10.19 16.74 -13.26
C SER A 217 -10.69 17.13 -14.66
N ILE A 218 -11.33 18.28 -14.80
CA ILE A 218 -11.85 18.79 -16.06
C ILE A 218 -10.72 19.39 -16.88
N MET A 219 -10.36 18.71 -17.97
CA MET A 219 -9.29 19.07 -18.89
C MET A 219 -9.89 19.59 -20.21
N PRO A 220 -9.10 20.21 -21.10
CA PRO A 220 -9.61 20.75 -22.37
C PRO A 220 -10.42 19.74 -23.22
N ARG A 221 -10.09 18.44 -23.12
CA ARG A 221 -10.84 17.35 -23.76
C ARG A 221 -12.28 17.21 -23.28
N HIS A 222 -12.54 17.41 -21.99
CA HIS A 222 -13.87 17.35 -21.39
C HIS A 222 -14.69 18.58 -21.78
N TRP A 223 -14.06 19.76 -21.80
CA TRP A 223 -14.70 20.99 -22.28
C TRP A 223 -15.15 20.86 -23.74
N LYS A 224 -14.35 20.26 -24.62
CA LYS A 224 -14.79 19.97 -26.00
C LYS A 224 -16.03 19.07 -26.06
N GLN A 225 -16.13 18.05 -25.19
CA GLN A 225 -17.32 17.20 -25.11
C GLN A 225 -18.55 18.01 -24.68
N VAL A 226 -18.39 18.92 -23.72
CA VAL A 226 -19.48 19.82 -23.28
C VAL A 226 -19.87 20.80 -24.40
N GLU A 227 -18.91 21.33 -25.15
CA GLU A 227 -19.17 22.18 -26.33
C GLU A 227 -19.95 21.44 -27.43
N GLU A 228 -19.61 20.17 -27.69
CA GLU A 228 -20.29 19.32 -28.68
C GLU A 228 -21.75 19.04 -28.30
N ILE A 229 -22.04 18.79 -27.02
CA ILE A 229 -23.40 18.49 -26.54
C ILE A 229 -24.25 19.76 -26.49
N THR A 230 -23.69 20.86 -26.01
CA THR A 230 -24.43 22.13 -25.86
C THR A 230 -24.53 22.93 -27.16
N GLY A 231 -23.70 22.60 -28.16
CA GLY A 231 -23.60 23.33 -29.43
C GLY A 231 -23.06 24.76 -29.30
N LYS A 232 -22.47 25.09 -28.15
CA LYS A 232 -21.93 26.42 -27.83
C LYS A 232 -20.43 26.30 -27.54
N SER A 233 -19.63 27.23 -28.05
CA SER A 233 -18.21 27.28 -27.73
C SER A 233 -17.98 28.15 -26.50
N PHE A 234 -17.28 27.59 -25.52
CA PHE A 234 -16.94 28.22 -24.26
C PHE A 234 -15.55 28.84 -24.28
N ASN A 235 -14.67 28.37 -25.19
CA ASN A 235 -13.33 28.94 -25.39
C ASN A 235 -12.57 29.11 -24.06
N VAL A 236 -12.50 28.02 -23.30
CA VAL A 236 -12.14 27.97 -21.87
C VAL A 236 -10.70 28.39 -21.56
N GLU A 237 -9.85 28.44 -22.59
CA GLU A 237 -8.48 28.96 -22.50
C GLU A 237 -8.43 30.50 -22.39
N ASN A 238 -9.57 31.19 -22.60
CA ASN A 238 -9.67 32.63 -22.45
C ASN A 238 -9.87 33.02 -20.98
N GLU A 239 -8.90 33.70 -20.38
CA GLU A 239 -8.99 34.26 -19.01
C GLU A 239 -10.16 35.25 -18.83
N MET A 240 -10.71 35.78 -19.93
CA MET A 240 -11.90 36.63 -19.90
C MET A 240 -13.22 35.86 -19.92
N LEU A 241 -13.22 34.52 -19.87
CA LEU A 241 -14.44 33.74 -19.79
C LEU A 241 -15.21 34.12 -18.52
N ARG A 242 -16.48 34.48 -18.67
CA ARG A 242 -17.36 34.86 -17.57
C ARG A 242 -18.34 33.75 -17.26
N LEU A 243 -18.78 33.68 -16.01
CA LEU A 243 -19.82 32.76 -15.57
C LEU A 243 -21.10 32.87 -16.40
N GLN A 244 -21.40 34.09 -16.87
CA GLN A 244 -22.53 34.36 -17.75
C GLN A 244 -22.57 33.44 -18.99
N THR A 245 -21.43 33.22 -19.64
CA THR A 245 -21.37 32.41 -20.87
C THR A 245 -21.81 30.97 -20.61
N LEU A 246 -21.52 30.44 -19.41
CA LEU A 246 -21.91 29.10 -19.00
C LEU A 246 -23.37 29.04 -18.54
N THR A 247 -23.85 30.04 -17.79
CA THR A 247 -25.27 30.09 -17.38
C THR A 247 -26.21 30.27 -18.57
N ASP A 248 -25.82 31.12 -19.54
CA ASP A 248 -26.60 31.40 -20.75
C ASP A 248 -26.51 30.22 -21.75
N ALA A 249 -25.68 29.21 -21.47
CA ALA A 249 -25.53 28.04 -22.32
C ALA A 249 -26.69 27.06 -22.22
N GLY A 250 -27.47 27.11 -21.14
CA GLY A 250 -28.59 26.20 -20.93
C GLY A 250 -28.14 24.81 -20.47
N LEU A 251 -27.13 24.75 -19.60
CA LEU A 251 -26.54 23.50 -19.09
C LEU A 251 -27.57 22.55 -18.46
N LEU A 252 -28.66 23.08 -17.90
CA LEU A 252 -29.76 22.30 -17.32
C LEU A 252 -30.40 21.32 -18.31
N GLN A 253 -30.43 21.65 -19.60
CA GLN A 253 -31.05 20.80 -20.63
C GLN A 253 -30.27 19.50 -20.85
N PHE A 254 -28.97 19.50 -20.53
CA PHE A 254 -28.04 18.39 -20.73
C PHE A 254 -27.41 17.97 -19.41
N LYS A 255 -28.13 18.16 -18.29
CA LYS A 255 -27.62 17.91 -16.94
C LYS A 255 -26.99 16.53 -16.78
N ASP A 256 -27.72 15.49 -17.16
CA ASP A 256 -27.28 14.10 -16.96
C ASP A 256 -26.02 13.79 -17.79
N ASP A 257 -25.94 14.28 -19.03
CA ASP A 257 -24.77 14.10 -19.89
C ASP A 257 -23.54 14.85 -19.34
N ILE A 258 -23.72 16.06 -18.80
CA ILE A 258 -22.64 16.85 -18.19
C ILE A 258 -22.12 16.16 -16.92
N VAL A 259 -23.01 15.62 -16.09
CA VAL A 259 -22.63 14.85 -14.89
C VAL A 259 -21.82 13.62 -15.31
N ASP A 260 -22.26 12.87 -16.32
CA ASP A 260 -21.51 11.72 -16.85
C ASP A 260 -20.10 12.10 -17.36
N ILE A 261 -19.96 13.28 -18.00
CA ILE A 261 -18.65 13.81 -18.41
C ILE A 261 -17.78 14.14 -17.20
N CYS A 262 -18.34 14.79 -16.17
CA CYS A 262 -17.60 15.15 -14.95
C CYS A 262 -17.15 13.90 -14.18
N ASP A 263 -18.02 12.91 -14.03
CA ASP A 263 -17.68 11.62 -13.43
C ASP A 263 -16.59 10.91 -14.23
N SER A 264 -16.69 10.91 -15.57
CA SER A 264 -15.65 10.38 -16.45
C SER A 264 -14.31 11.10 -16.27
N ALA A 265 -14.35 12.42 -16.10
CA ALA A 265 -13.16 13.23 -15.87
C ALA A 265 -12.48 12.89 -14.54
N ASP A 266 -13.25 12.73 -13.46
CA ASP A 266 -12.74 12.32 -12.14
C ASP A 266 -12.06 10.94 -12.22
N LYS A 267 -12.67 9.97 -12.94
CA LYS A 267 -12.04 8.66 -13.17
C LYS A 267 -10.78 8.76 -14.04
N GLN A 268 -10.77 9.63 -15.05
CA GLN A 268 -9.61 9.85 -15.90
C GLN A 268 -8.43 10.45 -15.13
N LEU A 269 -8.68 11.40 -14.22
CA LEU A 269 -7.61 11.98 -13.40
C LEU A 269 -6.92 10.92 -12.54
N ILE A 270 -7.69 10.02 -11.91
CA ILE A 270 -7.15 8.90 -11.12
C ILE A 270 -6.27 7.99 -11.99
N ILE A 271 -6.69 7.69 -13.22
CA ILE A 271 -5.90 6.88 -14.17
C ILE A 271 -4.60 7.61 -14.54
N GLU A 272 -4.68 8.92 -14.81
CA GLU A 272 -3.54 9.75 -15.21
C GLU A 272 -2.49 9.85 -14.10
N GLU A 273 -2.91 10.10 -12.85
CA GLU A 273 -2.05 10.13 -11.68
C GLU A 273 -1.36 8.77 -11.45
N LYS A 274 -2.15 7.69 -11.40
CA LYS A 274 -1.59 6.34 -11.19
C LYS A 274 -0.64 5.91 -12.30
N LEU A 275 -0.96 6.21 -13.55
CA LEU A 275 -0.07 5.91 -14.68
C LEU A 275 1.23 6.71 -14.58
N SER A 276 1.16 7.98 -14.22
CA SER A 276 2.33 8.84 -14.01
C SER A 276 3.21 8.33 -12.85
N ASP A 277 2.60 7.86 -11.76
CA ASP A 277 3.33 7.29 -10.62
C ASP A 277 4.08 6.02 -11.01
N ILE A 278 3.44 5.12 -11.77
CA ILE A 278 4.08 3.92 -12.31
C ILE A 278 5.22 4.30 -13.26
N GLU A 279 4.98 5.22 -14.20
CA GLU A 279 6.01 5.74 -15.11
C GLU A 279 7.21 6.33 -14.36
N HIS A 280 6.98 7.03 -13.25
CA HIS A 280 8.04 7.62 -12.44
C HIS A 280 8.82 6.57 -11.64
N ALA A 281 8.12 5.64 -11.00
CA ALA A 281 8.74 4.57 -10.23
C ALA A 281 9.71 3.75 -11.10
N TRP A 282 9.28 3.31 -12.28
CA TRP A 282 10.11 2.50 -13.17
C TRP A 282 11.27 3.23 -13.85
N LYS A 283 11.25 4.57 -13.85
CA LYS A 283 12.43 5.38 -14.23
C LYS A 283 13.51 5.43 -13.14
N GLN A 284 13.16 5.13 -11.90
CA GLN A 284 14.06 5.22 -10.75
C GLN A 284 14.51 3.84 -10.23
N THR A 285 13.77 2.78 -10.52
CA THR A 285 14.12 1.43 -10.09
C THR A 285 15.42 0.96 -10.75
N SER A 286 16.42 0.67 -9.91
CA SER A 286 17.72 0.12 -10.33
C SER A 286 17.95 -1.29 -9.80
N PHE A 287 18.73 -2.07 -10.57
CA PHE A 287 19.32 -3.34 -10.14
C PHE A 287 20.50 -3.12 -9.21
N ASP A 288 20.69 -4.08 -8.31
CA ASP A 288 21.90 -4.19 -7.48
C ASP A 288 22.80 -5.29 -8.04
N PHE A 289 24.04 -4.91 -8.36
CA PHE A 289 25.05 -5.84 -8.86
C PHE A 289 26.01 -6.24 -7.73
N GLY A 290 26.48 -7.49 -7.79
CA GLY A 290 27.42 -8.08 -6.84
C GLY A 290 28.57 -8.80 -7.52
N THR A 291 29.57 -9.13 -6.72
CA THR A 291 30.75 -9.91 -7.11
C THR A 291 30.51 -11.41 -6.94
N TRP A 292 31.21 -12.25 -7.72
CA TRP A 292 31.14 -13.71 -7.60
C TRP A 292 32.49 -14.32 -7.22
N LYS A 293 32.57 -14.93 -6.03
CA LYS A 293 33.75 -15.63 -5.50
C LYS A 293 35.04 -14.79 -5.59
N THR A 294 35.97 -15.18 -6.45
CA THR A 294 37.29 -14.58 -6.62
C THR A 294 37.30 -13.44 -7.64
N ARG A 295 36.17 -13.14 -8.29
CA ARG A 295 36.04 -12.01 -9.23
C ARG A 295 35.71 -10.74 -8.46
N ASP A 296 36.52 -9.72 -8.64
CA ASP A 296 36.46 -8.42 -7.95
C ASP A 296 35.61 -7.37 -8.67
N TYR A 297 34.91 -7.76 -9.74
CA TYR A 297 34.01 -6.89 -10.51
C TYR A 297 32.55 -7.39 -10.48
N PRO A 298 31.56 -6.49 -10.69
CA PRO A 298 30.15 -6.85 -10.69
C PRO A 298 29.82 -7.79 -11.86
N CYS A 299 29.42 -9.02 -11.54
CA CYS A 299 29.14 -10.05 -12.54
C CYS A 299 27.90 -10.90 -12.23
N VAL A 300 27.17 -10.56 -11.16
CA VAL A 300 25.89 -11.18 -10.81
C VAL A 300 24.90 -10.12 -10.32
N LEU A 301 23.62 -10.31 -10.61
CA LEU A 301 22.51 -9.61 -9.97
C LEU A 301 22.29 -10.15 -8.57
N GLN A 302 22.03 -9.27 -7.60
CA GLN A 302 21.73 -9.67 -6.23
C GLN A 302 20.31 -10.25 -6.14
N GLY A 303 20.21 -11.52 -5.75
CA GLY A 303 18.93 -12.26 -5.78
C GLY A 303 17.81 -11.64 -4.94
N GLY A 304 18.13 -11.02 -3.78
CA GLY A 304 17.14 -10.34 -2.95
C GLY A 304 16.49 -9.16 -3.68
N ARG A 305 17.32 -8.31 -4.30
CA ARG A 305 16.84 -7.16 -5.07
C ARG A 305 16.05 -7.56 -6.31
N VAL A 306 16.47 -8.63 -7.00
CA VAL A 306 15.74 -9.15 -8.17
C VAL A 306 14.33 -9.62 -7.79
N ALA A 307 14.17 -10.31 -6.65
CA ALA A 307 12.87 -10.76 -6.18
C ALA A 307 11.93 -9.59 -5.85
N GLU A 308 12.43 -8.55 -5.17
CA GLU A 308 11.67 -7.31 -4.90
C GLU A 308 11.21 -6.63 -6.20
N ILE A 309 12.09 -6.57 -7.20
CA ILE A 309 11.77 -5.97 -8.51
C ILE A 309 10.71 -6.80 -9.24
N GLN A 310 10.78 -8.13 -9.20
CA GLN A 310 9.77 -9.01 -9.82
C GLN A 310 8.40 -8.82 -9.15
N GLU A 311 8.33 -8.75 -7.82
CA GLU A 311 7.08 -8.49 -7.10
C GLU A 311 6.47 -7.12 -7.47
N ALA A 312 7.30 -6.07 -7.50
CA ALA A 312 6.86 -4.74 -7.92
C ALA A 312 6.38 -4.69 -9.39
N LEU A 313 6.99 -5.51 -10.25
CA LEU A 313 6.62 -5.64 -11.66
C LEU A 313 5.24 -6.27 -11.83
N GLU A 314 4.97 -7.35 -11.09
CA GLU A 314 3.67 -8.02 -11.07
C GLU A 314 2.57 -7.06 -10.58
N GLU A 315 2.81 -6.31 -9.50
CA GLU A 315 1.86 -5.32 -8.98
C GLU A 315 1.58 -4.21 -10.00
N SER A 316 2.64 -3.65 -10.62
CA SER A 316 2.53 -2.60 -11.63
C SER A 316 1.75 -3.08 -12.86
N GLN A 317 2.04 -4.29 -13.35
CA GLN A 317 1.31 -4.91 -14.46
C GLN A 317 -0.15 -5.18 -14.12
N MET A 318 -0.45 -5.64 -12.90
CA MET A 318 -1.84 -5.83 -12.43
C MET A 318 -2.61 -4.52 -12.40
N SER A 319 -1.98 -3.45 -11.90
CA SER A 319 -2.57 -2.11 -11.85
C SER A 319 -2.85 -1.56 -13.25
N LEU A 320 -1.87 -1.68 -14.17
CA LEU A 320 -2.03 -1.29 -15.58
C LEU A 320 -3.11 -2.09 -16.31
N ASN A 321 -3.20 -3.41 -16.09
CA ASN A 321 -4.26 -4.24 -16.65
C ASN A 321 -5.65 -3.83 -16.14
N THR A 322 -5.74 -3.50 -14.86
CA THR A 322 -6.98 -2.99 -14.25
C THR A 322 -7.38 -1.66 -14.90
N MET A 323 -6.44 -0.73 -15.08
CA MET A 323 -6.68 0.54 -15.76
C MET A 323 -7.08 0.34 -17.24
N ASN A 324 -6.43 -0.58 -17.95
CA ASN A 324 -6.75 -0.89 -19.35
C ASN A 324 -8.17 -1.47 -19.53
N ALA A 325 -8.70 -2.16 -18.51
CA ALA A 325 -10.06 -2.68 -18.50
C ALA A 325 -11.12 -1.61 -18.17
N MET A 326 -10.73 -0.44 -17.63
CA MET A 326 -11.68 0.63 -17.32
C MET A 326 -12.18 1.31 -18.58
N ARG A 327 -13.49 1.63 -18.63
CA ARG A 327 -14.12 2.35 -19.75
C ARG A 327 -13.47 3.71 -20.03
N HIS A 328 -13.00 4.39 -18.98
CA HIS A 328 -12.48 5.76 -19.05
C HIS A 328 -11.01 5.86 -19.50
N VAL A 329 -10.37 4.74 -19.83
CA VAL A 329 -8.94 4.72 -20.24
C VAL A 329 -8.68 5.28 -21.64
N ALA A 330 -9.73 5.56 -22.43
CA ALA A 330 -9.60 5.86 -23.86
C ALA A 330 -8.51 6.90 -24.21
N PRO A 331 -8.35 8.04 -23.50
CA PRO A 331 -7.29 9.02 -23.78
C PRO A 331 -5.86 8.53 -23.46
N PHE A 332 -5.74 7.54 -22.58
CA PHE A 332 -4.47 7.01 -22.07
C PHE A 332 -4.14 5.62 -22.59
N LYS A 333 -5.03 5.02 -23.39
CA LYS A 333 -4.95 3.61 -23.80
C LYS A 333 -3.62 3.27 -24.46
N GLU A 334 -3.13 4.13 -25.36
CA GLU A 334 -1.84 3.95 -26.00
C GLU A 334 -0.69 3.94 -24.97
N ARG A 335 -0.67 4.91 -24.04
CA ARG A 335 0.35 4.98 -22.98
C ARG A 335 0.31 3.76 -22.06
N VAL A 336 -0.88 3.34 -21.62
CA VAL A 336 -1.07 2.16 -20.76
C VAL A 336 -0.61 0.89 -21.46
N VAL A 337 -0.98 0.68 -22.74
CA VAL A 337 -0.57 -0.49 -23.53
C VAL A 337 0.94 -0.49 -23.78
N ASN A 338 1.54 0.66 -24.08
CA ASN A 338 2.99 0.78 -24.26
C ASN A 338 3.75 0.47 -22.97
N MET A 339 3.27 0.95 -21.83
CA MET A 339 3.87 0.62 -20.53
C MET A 339 3.68 -0.86 -20.18
N LEU A 340 2.49 -1.44 -20.39
CA LEU A 340 2.26 -2.88 -20.21
C LEU A 340 3.22 -3.73 -21.04
N THR A 341 3.35 -3.40 -22.32
CA THR A 341 4.26 -4.11 -23.24
C THR A 341 5.70 -3.99 -22.75
N THR A 342 6.12 -2.79 -22.34
CA THR A 342 7.46 -2.54 -21.79
C THR A 342 7.72 -3.36 -20.52
N LEU A 343 6.81 -3.34 -19.55
CA LEU A 343 6.99 -4.08 -18.30
C LEU A 343 6.90 -5.59 -18.51
N SER A 344 6.09 -6.07 -19.46
CA SER A 344 6.04 -7.50 -19.85
C SER A 344 7.39 -7.94 -20.42
N ASP A 345 7.93 -7.18 -21.37
CA ASP A 345 9.25 -7.43 -21.94
C ASP A 345 10.37 -7.43 -20.89
N VAL A 346 10.29 -6.51 -19.92
CA VAL A 346 11.22 -6.44 -18.79
C VAL A 346 11.12 -7.72 -17.96
N SER A 347 9.91 -8.20 -17.66
CA SER A 347 9.66 -9.44 -16.90
C SER A 347 10.32 -10.63 -17.57
N ASP A 348 10.04 -10.84 -18.85
CA ASP A 348 10.58 -11.95 -19.64
C ASP A 348 12.12 -11.90 -19.70
N THR A 349 12.66 -10.69 -19.81
CA THR A 349 14.11 -10.46 -19.84
C THR A 349 14.75 -10.80 -18.49
N ILE A 350 14.17 -10.37 -17.36
CA ILE A 350 14.66 -10.68 -16.01
C ILE A 350 14.63 -12.19 -15.75
N ASP A 351 13.56 -12.88 -16.17
CA ASP A 351 13.44 -14.33 -16.01
C ASP A 351 14.52 -15.09 -16.80
N SER A 352 14.72 -14.70 -18.06
CA SER A 352 15.79 -15.26 -18.90
C SER A 352 17.17 -14.97 -18.31
N TRP A 353 17.40 -13.75 -17.85
CA TRP A 353 18.66 -13.33 -17.23
C TRP A 353 18.96 -14.13 -15.96
N THR A 354 17.96 -14.30 -15.09
CA THR A 354 18.09 -15.08 -13.85
C THR A 354 18.40 -16.55 -14.15
N LYS A 355 17.76 -17.16 -15.15
CA LYS A 355 18.08 -18.53 -15.59
C LYS A 355 19.53 -18.67 -16.06
N VAL A 356 19.99 -17.75 -16.90
CA VAL A 356 21.39 -17.72 -17.37
C VAL A 356 22.36 -17.55 -16.19
N GLN A 357 22.06 -16.66 -15.23
CA GLN A 357 22.90 -16.45 -14.06
C GLN A 357 23.01 -17.70 -13.19
N VAL A 358 21.89 -18.39 -12.92
CA VAL A 358 21.89 -19.62 -12.12
C VAL A 358 22.72 -20.72 -12.80
N LEU A 359 22.56 -20.89 -14.12
CA LEU A 359 23.37 -21.85 -14.87
C LEU A 359 24.85 -21.46 -14.87
N TRP A 360 25.17 -20.20 -15.17
CA TRP A 360 26.55 -19.71 -15.22
C TRP A 360 27.25 -19.85 -13.87
N THR A 361 26.62 -19.44 -12.77
CA THR A 361 27.19 -19.58 -11.41
C THR A 361 27.45 -21.03 -11.01
N SER A 362 26.64 -21.98 -11.49
CA SER A 362 26.83 -23.42 -11.23
C SER A 362 28.00 -24.03 -12.04
N LEU A 363 28.21 -23.55 -13.28
CA LEU A 363 29.20 -24.10 -14.22
C LEU A 363 30.57 -23.40 -14.15
N GLU A 364 30.61 -22.15 -13.72
CA GLU A 364 31.84 -21.35 -13.54
C GLU A 364 32.94 -22.10 -12.75
N PRO A 365 32.69 -22.64 -11.55
CA PRO A 365 33.75 -23.36 -10.82
C PRO A 365 34.20 -24.65 -11.52
N VAL A 366 33.38 -25.22 -12.39
CA VAL A 366 33.65 -26.51 -13.05
C VAL A 366 34.55 -26.35 -14.27
N PHE A 367 34.37 -25.25 -15.03
CA PHE A 367 35.04 -25.05 -16.31
C PHE A 367 36.12 -23.95 -16.33
N THR A 368 36.19 -23.08 -15.32
CA THR A 368 37.23 -22.03 -15.23
C THR A 368 38.54 -22.57 -14.63
N GLY A 369 38.53 -23.69 -13.91
CA GLY A 369 39.72 -24.31 -13.35
C GLY A 369 39.53 -25.80 -12.99
N GLY A 370 40.62 -26.49 -12.66
CA GLY A 370 40.60 -27.88 -12.19
C GLY A 370 40.71 -28.95 -13.28
N ASP A 371 40.62 -30.21 -12.87
CA ASP A 371 40.87 -31.35 -13.75
C ASP A 371 39.70 -31.64 -14.72
N ILE A 372 38.47 -31.24 -14.37
CA ILE A 372 37.31 -31.43 -15.25
C ILE A 372 37.47 -30.60 -16.54
N ALA A 373 37.92 -29.35 -16.44
CA ALA A 373 38.20 -28.51 -17.61
C ALA A 373 39.25 -29.13 -18.56
N LYS A 374 40.25 -29.86 -18.01
CA LYS A 374 41.24 -30.59 -18.81
C LYS A 374 40.67 -31.84 -19.47
N GLN A 375 39.73 -32.52 -18.81
CA GLN A 375 39.08 -33.72 -19.34
C GLN A 375 37.97 -33.39 -20.37
N MET A 376 37.41 -32.18 -20.31
CA MET A 376 36.37 -31.68 -21.23
C MET A 376 36.83 -30.39 -21.93
N PRO A 377 37.89 -30.43 -22.76
CA PRO A 377 38.51 -29.22 -23.31
C PRO A 377 37.62 -28.47 -24.31
N ALA A 378 36.74 -29.18 -25.03
CA ALA A 378 35.81 -28.57 -25.98
C ALA A 378 34.75 -27.73 -25.25
N GLU A 379 34.13 -28.30 -24.21
CA GLU A 379 33.16 -27.63 -23.35
C GLU A 379 33.80 -26.49 -22.55
N ALA A 380 35.02 -26.69 -22.02
CA ALA A 380 35.75 -25.64 -21.33
C ALA A 380 36.04 -24.45 -22.25
N LYS A 381 36.48 -24.69 -23.50
CA LYS A 381 36.69 -23.64 -24.50
C LYS A 381 35.39 -22.90 -24.82
N ARG A 382 34.27 -23.62 -24.95
CA ARG A 382 32.96 -22.99 -25.18
C ARG A 382 32.53 -22.16 -23.98
N PHE A 383 32.67 -22.68 -22.76
CA PHE A 383 32.33 -21.96 -21.54
C PHE A 383 33.14 -20.67 -21.39
N HIS A 384 34.44 -20.66 -21.74
CA HIS A 384 35.23 -19.43 -21.74
C HIS A 384 34.70 -18.36 -22.72
N GLY A 385 34.14 -18.77 -23.86
CA GLY A 385 33.45 -17.85 -24.78
C GLY A 385 32.21 -17.24 -24.13
N ILE A 386 31.35 -18.10 -23.57
CA ILE A 386 30.14 -17.69 -22.83
C ILE A 386 30.49 -16.76 -21.66
N ASP A 387 31.55 -17.07 -20.91
CA ASP A 387 32.01 -16.30 -19.76
C ASP A 387 32.47 -14.89 -20.14
N LYS A 388 33.14 -14.76 -21.28
CA LYS A 388 33.54 -13.46 -21.83
C LYS A 388 32.34 -12.62 -22.24
N ASP A 389 31.38 -13.22 -22.93
CA ASP A 389 30.15 -12.55 -23.35
C ASP A 389 29.29 -12.16 -22.13
N TRP A 390 29.16 -13.05 -21.14
CA TRP A 390 28.51 -12.79 -19.86
C TRP A 390 29.15 -11.60 -19.14
N THR A 391 30.48 -11.59 -18.99
CA THR A 391 31.19 -10.48 -18.36
C THR A 391 30.97 -9.15 -19.09
N THR A 392 30.91 -9.19 -20.43
CA THR A 392 30.67 -8.01 -21.26
C THR A 392 29.27 -7.44 -21.06
N ILE A 393 28.23 -8.29 -21.03
CA ILE A 393 26.85 -7.82 -20.80
C ILE A 393 26.65 -7.35 -19.36
N MET A 394 27.25 -8.03 -18.37
CA MET A 394 27.13 -7.64 -16.96
C MET A 394 27.81 -6.30 -16.69
N SER A 395 28.99 -6.04 -17.28
CA SER A 395 29.66 -4.73 -17.14
C SER A 395 28.82 -3.59 -17.70
N LYS A 396 28.26 -3.76 -18.90
CA LYS A 396 27.38 -2.75 -19.52
C LYS A 396 26.10 -2.53 -18.71
N ALA A 397 25.51 -3.62 -18.21
CA ALA A 397 24.30 -3.51 -17.40
C ALA A 397 24.57 -2.84 -16.04
N ALA A 398 25.73 -3.08 -15.43
CA ALA A 398 26.15 -2.42 -14.20
C ALA A 398 26.40 -0.91 -14.37
N GLU A 399 26.83 -0.46 -15.56
CA GLU A 399 26.97 0.97 -15.88
C GLU A 399 25.62 1.68 -16.00
N THR A 400 24.61 1.03 -16.59
CA THR A 400 23.26 1.61 -16.73
C THR A 400 22.47 1.53 -15.42
N ALA A 401 22.50 0.37 -14.75
CA ALA A 401 21.81 0.01 -13.51
C ALA A 401 20.27 0.10 -13.51
N THR A 402 19.65 1.03 -14.25
CA THR A 402 18.19 1.20 -14.35
C THR A 402 17.53 -0.02 -14.98
N VAL A 403 16.51 -0.58 -14.32
CA VAL A 403 15.91 -1.87 -14.70
C VAL A 403 15.38 -1.86 -16.12
N VAL A 404 14.54 -0.87 -16.46
CA VAL A 404 13.90 -0.79 -17.78
C VAL A 404 14.95 -0.63 -18.89
N GLU A 405 15.93 0.26 -18.70
CA GLU A 405 16.97 0.52 -19.70
C GLU A 405 17.90 -0.68 -19.90
N CYS A 406 18.27 -1.39 -18.82
CA CYS A 406 19.05 -2.62 -18.90
C CYS A 406 18.30 -3.70 -19.69
N CYS A 407 17.03 -3.91 -19.38
CA CYS A 407 16.21 -4.94 -20.02
C CYS A 407 15.82 -4.58 -21.46
N GLN A 408 15.71 -3.30 -21.80
CA GLN A 408 15.48 -2.82 -23.18
C GLN A 408 16.74 -2.85 -24.04
N ASN A 409 17.90 -3.18 -23.47
CA ASN A 409 19.14 -3.26 -24.22
C ASN A 409 19.12 -4.44 -25.22
N GLU A 410 19.13 -4.14 -26.52
CA GLU A 410 19.11 -5.12 -27.60
C GLU A 410 20.24 -6.15 -27.52
N LEU A 411 21.45 -5.74 -27.10
CA LEU A 411 22.58 -6.66 -26.97
C LEU A 411 22.31 -7.71 -25.88
N LEU A 412 21.72 -7.30 -24.77
CA LEU A 412 21.36 -8.19 -23.67
C LEU A 412 20.25 -9.15 -24.10
N LYS A 413 19.18 -8.65 -24.72
CA LYS A 413 18.07 -9.48 -25.23
C LYS A 413 18.53 -10.53 -26.25
N GLN A 414 19.47 -10.17 -27.14
CA GLN A 414 19.98 -11.08 -28.16
C GLN A 414 20.97 -12.11 -27.61
N LEU A 415 21.82 -11.73 -26.65
CA LEU A 415 22.83 -12.64 -26.09
C LEU A 415 22.26 -13.59 -25.05
N LEU A 416 21.28 -13.20 -24.23
CA LEU A 416 20.75 -14.07 -23.17
C LEU A 416 20.29 -15.45 -23.67
N PRO A 417 19.47 -15.58 -24.75
CA PRO A 417 19.09 -16.89 -25.28
C PRO A 417 20.27 -17.71 -25.81
N VAL A 418 21.27 -17.06 -26.41
CA VAL A 418 22.48 -17.70 -26.94
C VAL A 418 23.33 -18.24 -25.79
N LEU A 419 23.54 -17.44 -24.74
CA LEU A 419 24.24 -17.85 -23.53
C LEU A 419 23.51 -18.99 -22.83
N HIS A 420 22.18 -18.89 -22.70
CA HIS A 420 21.35 -19.95 -22.12
C HIS A 420 21.54 -21.28 -22.86
N GLY A 421 21.38 -21.29 -24.19
CA GLY A 421 21.57 -22.52 -24.98
C GLY A 421 23.00 -23.08 -24.91
N GLY A 422 23.99 -22.20 -24.86
CA GLY A 422 25.39 -22.59 -24.65
C GLY A 422 25.64 -23.24 -23.29
N LEU A 423 25.10 -22.65 -22.23
CA LEU A 423 25.19 -23.14 -20.85
C LEU A 423 24.43 -24.46 -20.66
N GLU A 424 23.20 -24.57 -21.16
CA GLU A 424 22.43 -25.82 -21.13
C GLU A 424 23.17 -26.96 -21.82
N SER A 425 23.79 -26.69 -22.97
CA SER A 425 24.58 -27.71 -23.64
C SER A 425 25.81 -28.08 -22.82
N CYS A 426 26.46 -27.14 -22.11
CA CYS A 426 27.59 -27.46 -21.23
C CYS A 426 27.14 -28.31 -20.05
N GLN A 427 25.97 -28.00 -19.47
CA GLN A 427 25.36 -28.77 -18.40
C GLN A 427 25.02 -30.20 -18.86
N LYS A 428 24.39 -30.38 -20.02
CA LYS A 428 24.09 -31.71 -20.57
C LYS A 428 25.36 -32.54 -20.82
N SER A 429 26.40 -31.93 -21.37
CA SER A 429 27.70 -32.59 -21.52
C SER A 429 28.30 -32.97 -20.16
N LEU A 430 28.19 -32.09 -19.16
CA LEU A 430 28.68 -32.35 -17.81
C LEU A 430 27.93 -33.52 -17.15
N GLU A 431 26.60 -33.56 -17.26
CA GLU A 431 25.77 -34.65 -16.75
C GLU A 431 26.13 -35.99 -17.40
N SER A 432 26.30 -36.01 -18.72
CA SER A 432 26.76 -37.20 -19.45
C SER A 432 28.16 -37.64 -19.02
N TYR A 433 29.07 -36.69 -18.80
CA TYR A 433 30.40 -36.96 -18.26
C TYR A 433 30.34 -37.55 -16.84
N LEU A 434 29.53 -36.98 -15.94
CA LEU A 434 29.33 -37.49 -14.57
C LEU A 434 28.75 -38.91 -14.58
N GLU A 435 27.79 -39.18 -15.46
CA GLU A 435 27.21 -40.51 -15.61
C GLU A 435 28.25 -41.51 -16.15
N GLY A 436 29.10 -41.09 -17.10
CA GLY A 436 30.24 -41.87 -17.54
C GLY A 436 31.21 -42.21 -16.39
N LYS A 437 31.46 -41.26 -15.48
CA LYS A 437 32.30 -41.48 -14.28
C LYS A 437 31.64 -42.45 -13.30
N ARG A 438 30.34 -42.35 -13.07
CA ARG A 438 29.57 -43.28 -12.22
C ARG A 438 29.60 -44.70 -12.74
N ASN A 439 29.46 -44.89 -14.04
CA ASN A 439 29.54 -46.21 -14.66
C ASN A 439 30.92 -46.89 -14.46
N LYS A 440 32.01 -46.11 -14.42
CA LYS A 440 33.36 -46.65 -14.17
C LYS A 440 33.58 -47.01 -12.70
N PHE A 441 33.05 -46.22 -11.77
CA PHE A 441 33.14 -46.43 -10.33
C PHE A 441 31.76 -46.28 -9.66
N PRO A 442 31.01 -47.40 -9.51
CA PRO A 442 29.61 -47.38 -9.06
C PRO A 442 29.36 -46.74 -7.70
N ARG A 443 30.38 -46.63 -6.83
CA ARG A 443 30.23 -45.93 -5.54
C ARG A 443 29.89 -44.44 -5.71
N PHE A 444 30.17 -43.85 -6.87
CA PHE A 444 29.74 -42.48 -7.19
C PHE A 444 28.22 -42.30 -7.31
N TYR A 445 27.42 -43.38 -7.38
CA TYR A 445 25.95 -43.26 -7.30
C TYR A 445 25.47 -42.89 -5.89
N PHE A 446 26.28 -43.09 -4.85
CA PHE A 446 25.92 -42.77 -3.46
C PHE A 446 26.28 -41.35 -3.02
N VAL A 447 26.86 -40.54 -3.92
CA VAL A 447 27.21 -39.14 -3.66
C VAL A 447 26.41 -38.19 -4.54
N SER A 448 26.06 -37.03 -4.00
CA SER A 448 25.36 -35.97 -4.74
C SER A 448 26.26 -35.34 -5.81
N ASN A 449 25.65 -34.73 -6.84
CA ASN A 449 26.39 -34.08 -7.93
C ASN A 449 27.43 -33.05 -7.43
N PRO A 450 27.14 -32.16 -6.46
CA PRO A 450 28.13 -31.20 -5.97
C PRO A 450 29.35 -31.86 -5.30
N VAL A 451 29.12 -32.92 -4.52
CA VAL A 451 30.21 -33.68 -3.87
C VAL A 451 31.03 -34.41 -4.93
N LEU A 452 30.36 -35.03 -5.90
CA LEU A 452 31.03 -35.72 -7.01
C LEU A 452 31.88 -34.76 -7.84
N LEU A 453 31.37 -33.56 -8.13
CA LEU A 453 32.12 -32.51 -8.84
C LEU A 453 33.34 -32.05 -8.03
N LYS A 454 33.20 -31.85 -6.71
CA LYS A 454 34.33 -31.54 -5.81
C LYS A 454 35.43 -32.60 -5.94
N ILE A 455 35.07 -33.87 -5.76
CA ILE A 455 35.99 -35.02 -5.84
C ILE A 455 36.67 -35.08 -7.21
N LEU A 456 35.91 -34.93 -8.30
CA LEU A 456 36.44 -35.00 -9.68
C LEU A 456 37.31 -33.78 -10.03
N SER A 457 37.01 -32.60 -9.50
CA SER A 457 37.76 -31.37 -9.77
C SER A 457 39.17 -31.38 -9.16
N GLN A 458 39.33 -32.11 -8.06
CA GLN A 458 40.56 -32.26 -7.28
C GLN A 458 41.18 -33.66 -7.43
N GLY A 459 40.80 -34.42 -8.47
CA GLY A 459 41.17 -35.83 -8.59
C GLY A 459 42.67 -36.13 -8.70
N SER A 460 43.47 -35.13 -9.10
CA SER A 460 44.94 -35.22 -9.12
C SER A 460 45.60 -34.98 -7.76
N ASP A 461 44.89 -34.39 -6.80
CA ASP A 461 45.39 -34.13 -5.45
C ASP A 461 44.68 -35.03 -4.44
N ALA A 462 45.34 -36.15 -4.12
CA ALA A 462 44.83 -37.17 -3.24
C ALA A 462 44.61 -36.69 -1.80
N ASP A 463 45.34 -35.66 -1.36
CA ASP A 463 45.19 -35.06 -0.02
C ASP A 463 43.87 -34.30 0.09
N SER A 464 43.46 -33.59 -0.97
CA SER A 464 42.19 -32.85 -1.02
C SER A 464 40.96 -33.78 -0.96
N VAL A 465 41.09 -35.04 -1.40
CA VAL A 465 40.00 -36.04 -1.38
C VAL A 465 39.82 -36.69 -0.01
N GLN A 466 40.76 -36.53 0.94
CA GLN A 466 40.75 -37.17 2.26
C GLN A 466 39.44 -36.98 3.03
N GLU A 467 38.83 -35.79 2.92
CA GLU A 467 37.59 -35.44 3.63
C GLU A 467 36.34 -36.12 3.07
N ASP A 468 36.44 -36.68 1.86
CA ASP A 468 35.31 -37.25 1.13
C ASP A 468 35.36 -38.79 1.08
N PHE A 469 36.39 -39.44 1.65
CA PHE A 469 36.51 -40.91 1.67
C PHE A 469 35.37 -41.60 2.42
N GLU A 470 34.92 -41.05 3.55
CA GLU A 470 33.80 -41.59 4.34
C GLU A 470 32.49 -41.61 3.56
N LYS A 471 32.37 -40.74 2.54
CA LYS A 471 31.20 -40.72 1.65
C LYS A 471 31.26 -41.79 0.56
N LEU A 472 32.45 -42.31 0.27
CA LEU A 472 32.69 -43.33 -0.76
C LEU A 472 32.85 -44.74 -0.15
N PHE A 473 33.31 -44.82 1.10
CA PHE A 473 33.63 -46.06 1.80
C PHE A 473 33.11 -46.00 3.24
N ASP A 474 32.39 -47.04 3.65
CA ASP A 474 31.77 -47.14 4.97
C ASP A 474 32.79 -47.11 6.13
N ALA A 475 33.92 -47.83 5.99
CA ALA A 475 34.91 -47.99 7.05
C ALA A 475 36.29 -47.44 6.70
N ILE A 476 36.41 -46.53 5.72
CA ILE A 476 37.68 -45.85 5.43
C ILE A 476 37.49 -44.35 5.64
N SER A 477 38.10 -43.84 6.71
CA SER A 477 38.13 -42.41 6.97
C SER A 477 39.23 -41.72 6.19
N ARG A 478 40.42 -42.35 6.13
CA ARG A 478 41.63 -41.74 5.54
C ARG A 478 42.53 -42.78 4.89
N VAL A 479 43.36 -42.31 3.96
CA VAL A 479 44.48 -43.09 3.40
C VAL A 479 45.81 -42.51 3.87
N VAL A 480 46.83 -43.35 4.00
CA VAL A 480 48.19 -42.93 4.39
C VAL A 480 49.10 -43.04 3.18
N PHE A 481 49.72 -41.93 2.81
CA PHE A 481 50.70 -41.86 1.74
C PHE A 481 52.09 -42.30 2.21
N ASP A 482 52.89 -42.78 1.27
CA ASP A 482 54.30 -43.11 1.51
C ASP A 482 55.10 -41.85 1.86
N LYS A 483 56.11 -42.00 2.74
CA LYS A 483 56.92 -40.89 3.22
C LYS A 483 57.87 -40.34 2.16
N GLU A 484 58.34 -41.19 1.25
CA GLU A 484 59.26 -40.83 0.18
C GLU A 484 58.51 -40.48 -1.11
N ASP A 485 57.43 -41.20 -1.42
CA ASP A 485 56.59 -40.97 -2.60
C ASP A 485 55.13 -40.70 -2.24
N ARG A 486 54.78 -39.41 -2.07
CA ARG A 486 53.42 -38.99 -1.72
C ARG A 486 52.35 -39.38 -2.75
N LYS A 487 52.73 -39.88 -3.92
CA LYS A 487 51.78 -40.44 -4.90
C LYS A 487 51.46 -41.91 -4.64
N LYS A 488 51.97 -42.53 -3.57
CA LYS A 488 51.67 -43.93 -3.24
C LYS A 488 50.88 -44.02 -1.94
N ILE A 489 49.70 -44.63 -2.00
CA ILE A 489 48.94 -45.03 -0.82
C ILE A 489 49.51 -46.36 -0.32
N VAL A 490 49.87 -46.42 0.95
CA VAL A 490 50.48 -47.59 1.60
C VAL A 490 49.60 -48.21 2.68
N LYS A 491 48.72 -47.41 3.31
CA LYS A 491 47.80 -47.90 4.35
C LYS A 491 46.43 -47.25 4.21
N ILE A 492 45.41 -47.97 4.66
CA ILE A 492 44.06 -47.43 4.87
C ILE A 492 43.80 -47.33 6.36
N LYS A 493 43.00 -46.35 6.75
CA LYS A 493 42.77 -46.00 8.14
C LYS A 493 41.32 -45.64 8.40
N THR A 494 40.80 -46.15 9.52
CA THR A 494 39.51 -45.79 10.08
C THR A 494 39.75 -44.97 11.34
N VAL A 495 39.05 -43.85 11.50
CA VAL A 495 39.18 -42.98 12.67
C VAL A 495 37.85 -42.95 13.43
N ALA A 496 37.86 -43.38 14.69
CA ALA A 496 36.70 -43.33 15.57
C ALA A 496 37.09 -42.57 16.86
N GLY A 497 36.75 -41.28 16.91
CA GLY A 497 37.19 -40.39 17.99
C GLY A 497 38.72 -40.22 18.00
N SER A 498 39.37 -40.58 19.11
CA SER A 498 40.84 -40.58 19.23
C SER A 498 41.50 -41.90 18.86
N ALA A 499 40.73 -42.91 18.48
CA ALA A 499 41.23 -44.25 18.19
C ALA A 499 41.26 -44.51 16.68
N GLU A 500 42.22 -45.32 16.26
CA GLU A 500 42.53 -45.52 14.84
C GLU A 500 42.78 -47.00 14.58
N GLU A 501 42.10 -47.56 13.58
CA GLU A 501 42.41 -48.90 13.06
C GLU A 501 43.10 -48.74 11.71
N VAL A 502 44.25 -49.40 11.53
CA VAL A 502 45.12 -49.21 10.37
C VAL A 502 45.41 -50.55 9.71
N VAL A 503 45.11 -50.64 8.41
CA VAL A 503 45.43 -51.81 7.57
C VAL A 503 46.52 -51.43 6.57
N THR A 504 47.60 -52.20 6.57
CA THR A 504 48.70 -52.01 5.60
C THR A 504 48.37 -52.72 4.30
N LEU A 505 48.45 -52.00 3.17
CA LEU A 505 48.13 -52.57 1.86
C LEU A 505 49.13 -53.66 1.46
N SER A 506 48.67 -54.64 0.68
CA SER A 506 49.50 -55.73 0.15
C SER A 506 50.53 -55.25 -0.85
N ALA A 507 50.19 -54.24 -1.63
CA ALA A 507 51.10 -53.52 -2.50
C ALA A 507 50.75 -52.02 -2.43
N PRO A 508 51.75 -51.12 -2.44
CA PRO A 508 51.50 -49.68 -2.55
C PRO A 508 50.69 -49.37 -3.82
N LEU A 509 49.64 -48.55 -3.68
CA LEU A 509 48.82 -48.11 -4.79
C LEU A 509 49.29 -46.73 -5.26
N LYS A 510 49.60 -46.61 -6.55
CA LYS A 510 49.98 -45.33 -7.13
C LYS A 510 48.74 -44.50 -7.49
N VAL A 511 48.72 -43.24 -7.08
CA VAL A 511 47.69 -42.25 -7.40
C VAL A 511 48.09 -41.52 -8.68
N GLU A 512 47.74 -42.12 -9.80
CA GLU A 512 47.99 -41.57 -11.13
C GLU A 512 46.80 -41.80 -12.05
N GLY A 513 46.64 -40.92 -13.04
CA GLY A 513 45.53 -40.98 -13.98
C GLY A 513 44.23 -40.47 -13.39
N ASN A 514 43.11 -40.98 -13.88
CA ASN A 514 41.81 -40.50 -13.43
C ASN A 514 41.47 -41.04 -12.04
N ILE A 515 40.70 -40.26 -11.29
CA ILE A 515 40.32 -40.61 -9.92
C ILE A 515 39.54 -41.92 -9.82
N GLU A 516 38.67 -42.22 -10.78
CA GLU A 516 37.96 -43.49 -10.80
C GLU A 516 38.89 -44.72 -10.91
N ASP A 517 40.03 -44.57 -11.59
CA ASP A 517 40.94 -45.67 -11.89
C ASP A 517 41.74 -46.05 -10.64
N TRP A 518 42.28 -45.05 -9.93
CA TRP A 518 43.00 -45.30 -8.69
C TRP A 518 42.07 -45.63 -7.52
N LEU A 519 40.84 -45.08 -7.45
CA LEU A 519 39.86 -45.50 -6.44
C LEU A 519 39.43 -46.97 -6.61
N LYS A 520 39.25 -47.42 -7.86
CA LYS A 520 39.01 -48.83 -8.16
C LYS A 520 40.22 -49.70 -7.81
N GLY A 521 41.44 -49.19 -8.06
CA GLY A 521 42.68 -49.80 -7.59
C GLY A 521 42.73 -49.94 -6.08
N LEU A 522 42.29 -48.93 -5.34
CA LEU A 522 42.22 -48.95 -3.87
C LEU A 522 41.25 -50.00 -3.37
N GLU A 523 40.07 -50.13 -3.99
CA GLU A 523 39.11 -51.18 -3.65
C GLU A 523 39.69 -52.59 -3.84
N VAL A 524 40.38 -52.82 -4.96
CA VAL A 524 41.04 -54.11 -5.22
C VAL A 524 42.17 -54.37 -4.22
N GLN A 525 42.99 -53.36 -3.89
CA GLN A 525 44.07 -53.51 -2.93
C GLN A 525 43.56 -53.70 -1.50
N MET A 526 42.47 -53.02 -1.12
CA MET A 526 41.78 -53.25 0.15
C MET A 526 41.34 -54.71 0.26
N GLN A 527 40.60 -55.23 -0.71
CA GLN A 527 40.14 -56.63 -0.72
C GLN A 527 41.30 -57.63 -0.67
N ARG A 528 42.37 -57.39 -1.43
CA ARG A 528 43.58 -58.23 -1.42
C ARG A 528 44.26 -58.23 -0.05
N SER A 529 44.32 -57.08 0.60
CA SER A 529 44.97 -56.91 1.91
C SER A 529 44.21 -57.59 3.02
N ILE A 530 42.88 -57.43 3.07
CA ILE A 530 42.05 -58.17 4.01
C ILE A 530 42.13 -59.68 3.73
N ARG A 531 42.11 -60.11 2.47
CA ARG A 531 42.28 -61.54 2.12
C ARG A 531 43.63 -62.11 2.56
N ARG A 532 44.70 -61.33 2.41
CA ARG A 532 46.04 -61.69 2.91
C ARG A 532 46.01 -61.86 4.42
N ASP A 533 45.46 -60.89 5.14
CA ASP A 533 45.42 -60.89 6.60
C ASP A 533 44.55 -62.04 7.13
N CYS A 534 43.40 -62.32 6.51
CA CYS A 534 42.60 -63.52 6.80
C CYS A 534 43.35 -64.82 6.56
N LYS A 535 44.17 -64.92 5.50
CA LYS A 535 44.97 -66.12 5.21
C LYS A 535 46.06 -66.33 6.26
N TYR A 536 46.75 -65.26 6.66
CA TYR A 536 47.75 -65.32 7.72
C TYR A 536 47.12 -65.67 9.06
N ALA A 537 46.02 -65.01 9.42
CA ALA A 537 45.26 -65.31 10.62
C ALA A 537 44.84 -66.79 10.64
N ALA A 538 44.24 -67.31 9.55
CA ALA A 538 43.83 -68.70 9.45
C ALA A 538 45.00 -69.68 9.67
N HIS A 539 46.20 -69.40 9.15
CA HIS A 539 47.36 -70.24 9.41
C HIS A 539 47.83 -70.16 10.87
N GLU A 540 47.82 -68.95 11.45
CA GLU A 540 48.23 -68.73 12.85
C GLU A 540 47.23 -69.28 13.87
N THR A 541 45.95 -69.50 13.51
CA THR A 541 44.96 -70.11 14.42
C THR A 541 45.40 -71.47 14.96
N ALA A 542 46.12 -72.28 14.16
CA ALA A 542 46.64 -73.58 14.59
C ALA A 542 47.71 -73.47 15.69
N LEU A 543 48.33 -72.29 15.83
CA LEU A 543 49.36 -72.01 16.83
C LEU A 543 48.76 -71.44 18.13
N VAL A 544 47.48 -71.06 18.13
CA VAL A 544 46.79 -70.46 19.28
C VAL A 544 46.68 -71.50 20.41
N GLY A 545 47.18 -71.12 21.59
CA GLY A 545 47.21 -71.98 22.78
C GLY A 545 48.39 -72.96 22.85
N SER A 546 49.20 -73.08 21.78
CA SER A 546 50.42 -73.88 21.79
C SER A 546 51.69 -73.02 21.75
N GLN A 547 51.79 -72.13 20.76
CA GLN A 547 52.96 -71.28 20.53
C GLN A 547 52.61 -69.78 20.50
N LEU A 548 51.35 -69.44 20.33
CA LEU A 548 50.84 -68.07 20.28
C LEU A 548 49.76 -67.89 21.36
N SER A 549 49.90 -66.87 22.20
CA SER A 549 48.86 -66.55 23.17
C SER A 549 47.62 -66.01 22.45
N LEU A 550 46.43 -66.22 23.05
CA LEU A 550 45.17 -65.74 22.49
C LEU A 550 45.17 -64.21 22.34
N ARG A 551 45.77 -63.51 23.31
CA ARG A 551 45.91 -62.05 23.30
C ARG A 551 46.82 -61.57 22.17
N ASP A 552 48.00 -62.18 22.01
CA ASP A 552 48.94 -61.78 20.95
C ASP A 552 48.34 -61.99 19.55
N PHE A 553 47.56 -63.07 19.37
CA PHE A 553 46.80 -63.30 18.15
C PHE A 553 45.77 -62.20 17.92
N CYS A 554 44.95 -61.89 18.94
CA CYS A 554 43.92 -60.86 18.84
C CYS A 554 44.53 -59.50 18.55
N ASP A 555 45.59 -59.07 19.25
CA ASP A 555 46.22 -57.76 19.09
C ASP A 555 46.92 -57.58 17.74
N ARG A 556 47.36 -58.66 17.08
CA ARG A 556 48.05 -58.62 15.78
C ARG A 556 47.13 -58.25 14.61
N TYR A 557 45.87 -58.65 14.66
CA TYR A 557 44.92 -58.49 13.56
C TYR A 557 43.85 -57.43 13.85
N ILE A 558 43.27 -56.84 12.81
CA ILE A 558 42.09 -55.98 12.96
C ILE A 558 40.91 -56.74 13.57
N ALA A 559 39.95 -56.03 14.16
CA ALA A 559 38.85 -56.62 14.92
C ALA A 559 38.11 -57.74 14.15
N GLN A 560 37.76 -57.48 12.89
CA GLN A 560 37.04 -58.44 12.03
C GLN A 560 37.86 -59.71 11.73
N VAL A 561 39.16 -59.56 11.48
CA VAL A 561 40.05 -60.70 11.14
C VAL A 561 40.34 -61.53 12.38
N ALA A 562 40.56 -60.89 13.54
CA ALA A 562 40.71 -61.57 14.81
C ALA A 562 39.46 -62.39 15.16
N LEU A 563 38.27 -61.80 15.03
CA LEU A 563 37.00 -62.48 15.28
C LEU A 563 36.82 -63.71 14.38
N LEU A 564 37.09 -63.55 13.08
CA LEU A 564 37.03 -64.66 12.12
C LEU A 564 38.01 -65.78 12.51
N GLY A 565 39.22 -65.43 12.95
CA GLY A 565 40.19 -66.39 13.47
C GLY A 565 39.67 -67.19 14.66
N LEU A 566 39.06 -66.52 15.65
CA LEU A 566 38.46 -67.21 16.80
C LEU A 566 37.31 -68.15 16.38
N GLN A 567 36.47 -67.72 15.44
CA GLN A 567 35.43 -68.56 14.87
C GLN A 567 35.99 -69.80 14.15
N MET A 568 37.13 -69.67 13.46
CA MET A 568 37.83 -70.79 12.84
C MET A 568 38.37 -71.78 13.88
N VAL A 569 38.96 -71.29 14.99
CA VAL A 569 39.44 -72.15 16.10
C VAL A 569 38.27 -72.92 16.69
N TRP A 570 37.21 -72.21 17.09
CA TRP A 570 36.02 -72.84 17.69
C TRP A 570 35.42 -73.90 16.76
N THR A 571 35.26 -73.57 15.47
CA THR A 571 34.65 -74.50 14.49
C THR A 571 35.53 -75.73 14.27
N THR A 572 36.84 -75.55 14.13
CA THR A 572 37.80 -76.66 13.92
C THR A 572 37.83 -77.58 15.13
N ASP A 573 37.97 -77.03 16.33
CA ASP A 573 38.02 -77.81 17.58
C ASP A 573 36.70 -78.55 17.84
N CYS A 574 35.56 -77.91 17.58
CA CYS A 574 34.24 -78.55 17.66
C CYS A 574 34.14 -79.73 16.68
N HIS A 575 34.56 -79.51 15.43
CA HIS A 575 34.49 -80.54 14.39
C HIS A 575 35.39 -81.74 14.72
N GLU A 576 36.64 -81.50 15.12
CA GLU A 576 37.56 -82.54 15.53
C GLU A 576 37.05 -83.33 16.75
N ALA A 577 36.45 -82.63 17.72
CA ALA A 577 35.89 -83.27 18.91
C ALA A 577 34.74 -84.23 18.53
N LEU A 578 33.85 -83.81 17.62
CA LEU A 578 32.75 -84.63 17.12
C LEU A 578 33.28 -85.84 16.31
N GLU A 579 34.30 -85.65 15.48
CA GLU A 579 34.91 -86.73 14.70
C GLU A 579 35.60 -87.76 15.62
N LYS A 580 36.39 -87.31 16.60
CA LYS A 580 37.05 -88.16 17.59
C LYS A 580 36.04 -88.89 18.46
N LEU A 581 34.98 -88.21 18.93
CA LEU A 581 33.87 -88.84 19.66
C LEU A 581 33.21 -89.95 18.84
N SER A 582 33.01 -89.73 17.54
CA SER A 582 32.42 -90.73 16.64
C SER A 582 33.30 -91.98 16.52
N ARG A 583 34.62 -91.80 16.43
CA ARG A 583 35.61 -92.89 16.29
C ARG A 583 35.89 -93.64 17.59
N GLU A 584 36.16 -92.91 18.67
CA GLU A 584 36.66 -93.45 19.94
C GLU A 584 35.53 -93.76 20.94
N ARG A 585 34.32 -93.22 20.72
CA ARG A 585 33.15 -93.34 21.60
C ARG A 585 33.38 -92.84 23.04
N ASP A 586 34.45 -92.11 23.29
CA ASP A 586 34.73 -91.49 24.59
C ASP A 586 34.00 -90.15 24.76
N LYS A 587 33.04 -90.12 25.67
CA LYS A 587 32.27 -88.91 26.01
C LYS A 587 33.10 -87.83 26.71
N SER A 588 34.29 -88.16 27.22
CA SER A 588 35.17 -87.21 27.90
C SER A 588 35.70 -86.12 26.95
N ILE A 589 35.80 -86.43 25.64
CA ILE A 589 36.33 -85.55 24.59
C ILE A 589 35.54 -84.25 24.51
N MET A 590 34.21 -84.31 24.50
CA MET A 590 33.36 -83.11 24.44
C MET A 590 33.53 -82.23 25.67
N ASN A 591 33.66 -82.83 26.86
CA ASN A 591 33.90 -82.09 28.09
C ASN A 591 35.29 -81.44 28.10
N ALA A 592 36.30 -82.09 27.52
CA ALA A 592 37.64 -81.54 27.38
C ALA A 592 37.66 -80.34 26.41
N THR A 593 36.99 -80.45 25.26
CA THR A 593 36.87 -79.35 24.30
C THR A 593 36.10 -78.17 24.88
N ASN A 594 34.99 -78.42 25.60
CA ASN A 594 34.26 -77.35 26.29
C ASN A 594 35.13 -76.63 27.33
N LYS A 595 35.97 -77.37 28.10
CA LYS A 595 36.94 -76.76 29.01
C LYS A 595 37.95 -75.88 28.29
N LYS A 596 38.37 -76.24 27.07
CA LYS A 596 39.26 -75.41 26.23
C LYS A 596 38.59 -74.09 25.85
N PHE A 597 37.32 -74.11 25.44
CA PHE A 597 36.58 -72.87 25.14
C PHE A 597 36.35 -72.00 26.38
N VAL A 598 36.01 -72.59 27.52
CA VAL A 598 35.91 -71.84 28.78
C VAL A 598 37.25 -71.19 29.16
N ALA A 599 38.37 -71.86 28.91
CA ALA A 599 39.70 -71.27 29.11
C ALA A 599 39.94 -70.08 28.16
N MET A 600 39.63 -70.21 26.86
CA MET A 600 39.73 -69.10 25.92
C MET A 600 38.83 -67.90 26.31
N MET A 601 37.61 -68.16 26.80
CA MET A 601 36.72 -67.13 27.34
C MET A 601 37.35 -66.43 28.54
N THR A 602 37.93 -67.19 29.46
CA THR A 602 38.61 -66.65 30.64
C THR A 602 39.78 -65.75 30.24
N ASP A 603 40.56 -66.15 29.24
CA ASP A 603 41.67 -65.37 28.69
C ASP A 603 41.21 -64.05 28.05
N LEU A 604 40.11 -64.09 27.27
CA LEU A 604 39.53 -62.87 26.67
C LEU A 604 38.98 -61.91 27.74
N VAL A 605 38.29 -62.44 28.75
CA VAL A 605 37.79 -61.64 29.88
C VAL A 605 38.94 -61.04 30.68
N ALA A 606 40.01 -61.80 30.92
CA ALA A 606 41.21 -61.29 31.57
C ALA A 606 41.86 -60.17 30.75
N ALA A 607 41.88 -60.27 29.42
CA ALA A 607 42.35 -59.20 28.56
C ALA A 607 41.50 -57.92 28.68
N CYS A 608 40.17 -58.02 28.79
CA CYS A 608 39.27 -56.87 29.01
C CYS A 608 39.52 -56.13 30.34
N LEU A 609 40.07 -56.81 31.35
CA LEU A 609 40.42 -56.22 32.66
C LEU A 609 41.78 -55.51 32.65
N SER A 610 42.57 -55.70 31.59
CA SER A 610 43.88 -55.07 31.43
C SER A 610 43.79 -53.75 30.65
N ASP A 611 44.89 -52.99 30.63
CA ASP A 611 44.97 -51.81 29.76
C ASP A 611 45.09 -52.24 28.29
N LEU A 612 44.13 -51.79 27.47
CA LEU A 612 44.04 -52.07 26.04
C LEU A 612 44.49 -50.87 25.17
N GLY A 613 44.94 -49.79 25.82
CA GLY A 613 45.53 -48.59 25.22
C GLY A 613 44.54 -47.67 24.51
N THR A 614 43.60 -48.22 23.74
CA THR A 614 42.62 -47.43 22.96
C THR A 614 41.18 -47.87 23.20
N GLN A 615 40.24 -46.95 23.07
CA GLN A 615 38.81 -47.24 23.16
C GLN A 615 38.36 -48.22 22.07
N LEU A 616 38.95 -48.15 20.86
CA LEU A 616 38.66 -49.07 19.77
C LEU A 616 39.11 -50.51 20.08
N ASN A 617 40.29 -50.69 20.68
CA ASN A 617 40.71 -52.01 21.15
C ASN A 617 39.78 -52.54 22.24
N ARG A 618 39.28 -51.67 23.12
CA ARG A 618 38.28 -52.06 24.13
C ARG A 618 37.00 -52.59 23.49
N THR A 619 36.43 -51.85 22.54
CA THR A 619 35.25 -52.28 21.77
C THR A 619 35.50 -53.60 21.03
N LYS A 620 36.69 -53.77 20.45
CA LYS A 620 37.11 -55.02 19.80
C LYS A 620 37.04 -56.19 20.78
N TYR A 621 37.69 -56.11 21.93
CA TYR A 621 37.69 -57.21 22.90
C TYR A 621 36.29 -57.48 23.48
N GLU A 622 35.50 -56.44 23.76
CA GLU A 622 34.09 -56.60 24.19
C GLU A 622 33.27 -57.35 23.11
N THR A 623 33.51 -57.06 21.83
CA THR A 623 32.88 -57.77 20.71
C THR A 623 33.33 -59.23 20.64
N LEU A 624 34.63 -59.51 20.78
CA LEU A 624 35.16 -60.88 20.79
C LEU A 624 34.57 -61.71 21.94
N VAL A 625 34.52 -61.14 23.15
CA VAL A 625 33.91 -61.78 24.32
C VAL A 625 32.43 -62.07 24.07
N THR A 626 31.68 -61.08 23.58
CA THR A 626 30.24 -61.24 23.34
C THR A 626 29.96 -62.39 22.38
N ILE A 627 30.68 -62.48 21.25
CA ILE A 627 30.50 -63.59 20.31
C ILE A 627 30.93 -64.92 20.94
N HIS A 628 32.03 -64.95 21.68
CA HIS A 628 32.51 -66.19 22.29
C HIS A 628 31.63 -66.68 23.44
N VAL A 629 30.86 -65.81 24.10
CA VAL A 629 29.83 -66.20 25.08
C VAL A 629 28.63 -66.88 24.42
N HIS A 630 28.32 -66.51 23.18
CA HIS A 630 27.26 -67.17 22.41
C HIS A 630 27.70 -68.52 21.80
N GLN A 631 28.99 -68.67 21.54
CA GLN A 631 29.64 -69.91 21.08
C GLN A 631 29.77 -70.94 22.19
#